data_AF-A0A2V7FK54-F1
#
_entry.id   AF-A0A2V7FK54-F1
#
_cell.length_a   1.000
_cell.length_b   1.000
_cell.length_c   1.000
_cell.angle_alpha   90.00
_cell.angle_beta   90.00
_cell.angle_gamma   90.00
#
_symmetry.space_group_name_H-M   'P 1'
#
loop_
_entity.id
_entity.type
_entity.pdbx_description
1 polymer ?
#
loop_
_entity_poly.entity_id
_entity_poly.type
_entity_poly.pdbx_seq_one_letter_code
_entity_poly.pdbx_strand_id
1 'polypeptide(L)'
;PKTVENFVTLAKKGFYNGLTFHRVVPGFVVQGGCPKGNGTGGPGYTVPAEFNKNKHVRGSLAMARSQDPDSAGSQFYFTYGAQPHLDNNYTVFGKVTSGMEHVDSIRQGDRMTSITITEE
;
A
#
# COMPACT_ATOMS: atom_id res chain seq x y z
N PRO A 1 -15.03 -5.15 1.39
CA PRO A 1 -13.77 -5.92 1.29
C PRO A 1 -12.92 -5.71 2.54
N LYS A 2 -12.37 -6.79 3.11
CA LYS A 2 -11.59 -6.74 4.37
C LYS A 2 -10.32 -5.90 4.24
N THR A 3 -9.72 -5.87 3.05
CA THR A 3 -8.53 -5.09 2.75
C THR A 3 -8.79 -3.59 2.88
N VAL A 4 -9.89 -3.11 2.28
CA VAL A 4 -10.29 -1.69 2.33
C VAL A 4 -10.63 -1.30 3.76
N GLU A 5 -11.43 -2.12 4.44
CA GLU A 5 -11.83 -1.90 5.84
C GLU A 5 -10.61 -1.81 6.77
N ASN A 6 -9.65 -2.72 6.61
CA ASN A 6 -8.39 -2.70 7.35
C ASN A 6 -7.59 -1.43 7.09
N PHE A 7 -7.39 -1.05 5.82
CA PHE A 7 -6.67 0.16 5.47
C PHE A 7 -7.33 1.41 6.06
N VAL A 8 -8.64 1.55 5.92
CA VAL A 8 -9.43 2.66 6.46
C VAL A 8 -9.35 2.70 7.98
N THR A 9 -9.45 1.55 8.65
CA THR A 9 -9.39 1.45 10.11
C THR A 9 -8.03 1.88 10.65
N LEU A 10 -6.95 1.44 10.01
CA LEU A 10 -5.58 1.83 10.39
C LEU A 10 -5.33 3.32 10.13
N ALA A 11 -5.80 3.85 8.99
CA ALA A 11 -5.72 5.27 8.69
C ALA A 11 -6.49 6.13 9.71
N LYS A 12 -7.74 5.78 10.03
CA LYS A 12 -8.55 6.49 11.05
C LYS A 12 -7.94 6.44 12.44
N LYS A 13 -7.20 5.37 12.78
CA LYS A 13 -6.44 5.25 14.04
C LYS A 13 -5.11 6.03 14.04
N GLY A 14 -4.74 6.68 12.94
CA GLY A 14 -3.46 7.37 12.79
C GLY A 14 -2.26 6.43 12.73
N PHE A 15 -2.46 5.14 12.44
CA PHE A 15 -1.40 4.13 12.44
C PHE A 15 -0.27 4.46 11.45
N TYR A 16 -0.63 5.06 10.32
CA TYR A 16 0.31 5.42 9.25
C TYR A 16 1.07 6.72 9.52
N ASN A 17 0.67 7.50 10.53
CA ASN A 17 1.26 8.80 10.80
C ASN A 17 2.72 8.62 11.28
N GLY A 18 3.65 9.27 10.59
CA GLY A 18 5.08 9.19 10.85
C GLY A 18 5.77 7.96 10.25
N LEU A 19 5.04 7.02 9.64
CA LEU A 19 5.64 5.87 8.96
C LEU A 19 6.29 6.27 7.64
N THR A 20 7.29 5.50 7.21
CA THR A 20 8.10 5.82 6.05
C THR A 20 7.79 4.96 4.83
N PHE A 21 8.04 5.52 3.65
CA PHE A 21 8.23 4.75 2.42
C PHE A 21 9.62 4.12 2.41
N HIS A 22 9.72 2.93 3.00
CA HIS A 22 11.00 2.25 3.22
C HIS A 22 11.58 1.63 1.95
N ARG A 23 10.75 1.37 0.93
CA ARG A 23 11.17 0.78 -0.34
C ARG A 23 10.59 1.59 -1.50
N VAL A 24 11.47 2.25 -2.25
CA VAL A 24 11.14 2.97 -3.47
C VAL A 24 11.97 2.37 -4.59
N VAL A 25 11.31 1.82 -5.61
CA VAL A 25 11.95 1.27 -6.80
C VAL A 25 11.43 2.05 -8.00
N PRO A 26 12.22 3.00 -8.54
CA PRO A 26 11.81 3.81 -9.69
C PRO A 26 11.31 2.96 -10.85
N GLY A 27 10.17 3.34 -11.43
CA GLY A 27 9.52 2.60 -12.53
C GLY A 27 8.76 1.34 -12.12
N PHE A 28 8.91 0.88 -10.87
CA PHE A 28 8.21 -0.29 -10.35
C PHE A 28 7.12 0.10 -9.35
N VAL A 29 7.48 0.24 -8.08
CA VAL A 29 6.55 0.55 -6.99
C VAL A 29 7.21 1.40 -5.91
N VAL A 30 6.38 2.13 -5.17
CA VAL A 30 6.72 2.75 -3.89
C VAL A 30 5.90 2.10 -2.79
N GLN A 31 6.57 1.58 -1.78
CA GLN A 31 6.00 0.78 -0.71
C GLN A 31 6.20 1.44 0.66
N GLY A 32 5.11 1.52 1.42
CA GLY A 32 5.03 2.15 2.73
C GLY A 32 4.22 1.31 3.72
N GLY A 33 3.87 1.91 4.86
CA GLY A 33 3.02 1.26 5.87
C GLY A 33 3.74 0.24 6.75
N CYS A 34 5.08 0.30 6.82
CA CYS A 34 5.90 -0.53 7.68
C CYS A 34 6.21 0.19 9.01
N PRO A 35 5.74 -0.31 10.17
CA PRO A 35 5.96 0.32 11.47
C PRO A 35 7.43 0.46 11.87
N LYS A 36 8.24 -0.54 11.51
CA LYS A 36 9.67 -0.57 11.82
C LYS A 36 10.55 0.10 10.76
N GLY A 37 9.96 0.55 9.64
CA GLY A 37 10.68 1.19 8.54
C GLY A 37 11.70 0.31 7.81
N ASN A 38 11.75 -1.00 8.09
CA ASN A 38 12.73 -1.94 7.52
C ASN A 38 12.07 -3.08 6.70
N GLY A 39 10.80 -2.92 6.33
CA GLY A 39 10.02 -3.96 5.65
C GLY A 39 9.44 -5.05 6.57
N THR A 40 9.71 -5.01 7.88
CA THR A 40 9.15 -5.95 8.86
C THR A 40 8.13 -5.30 9.78
N GLY A 41 7.18 -6.10 10.26
CA GLY A 41 6.12 -5.64 11.14
C GLY A 41 4.84 -5.25 10.40
N GLY A 42 3.80 -5.10 11.19
CA GLY A 42 2.43 -4.86 10.76
C GLY A 42 1.56 -4.42 11.94
N PRO A 43 0.24 -4.44 11.80
CA PRO A 43 -0.69 -3.91 12.81
C PRO A 43 -0.93 -4.87 13.99
N GLY A 44 -0.18 -5.97 14.07
CA GLY A 44 -0.37 -7.04 15.06
C GLY A 44 -1.34 -8.15 14.63
N TYR A 45 -1.93 -8.03 13.43
CA TYR A 45 -2.81 -9.02 12.82
C TYR A 45 -2.61 -9.03 11.30
N THR A 46 -3.18 -10.03 10.62
CA THR A 46 -3.16 -10.15 9.15
C THR A 46 -4.57 -10.14 8.57
N VAL A 47 -4.66 -9.85 7.28
CA VAL A 47 -5.88 -9.93 6.48
C VAL A 47 -5.70 -10.97 5.37
N PRO A 48 -6.75 -11.76 5.06
CA PRO A 48 -6.67 -12.75 4.00
C PRO A 48 -6.53 -12.09 2.63
N ALA A 49 -5.93 -12.79 1.68
CA ALA A 49 -5.83 -12.34 0.31
C ALA A 49 -7.23 -12.21 -0.33
N GLU A 50 -7.51 -11.03 -0.88
CA GLU A 50 -8.70 -10.78 -1.71
C GLU A 50 -8.24 -10.62 -3.16
N PHE A 51 -7.85 -11.73 -3.80
CA PHE A 51 -7.44 -11.69 -5.21
C PHE A 51 -8.63 -11.27 -6.09
N ASN A 52 -8.38 -10.36 -7.02
CA ASN A 52 -9.40 -9.77 -7.88
C ASN A 52 -8.86 -9.53 -9.29
N LYS A 53 -9.75 -9.19 -10.22
CA LYS A 53 -9.42 -8.93 -11.63
C LYS A 53 -8.81 -7.54 -11.87
N ASN A 54 -8.60 -6.74 -10.83
CA ASN A 54 -8.03 -5.41 -10.98
C ASN A 54 -6.54 -5.54 -11.30
N LYS A 55 -6.11 -4.82 -12.32
CA LYS A 55 -4.73 -4.84 -12.78
C LYS A 55 -3.89 -3.83 -12.02
N HIS A 56 -2.61 -4.14 -11.89
CA HIS A 56 -1.58 -3.20 -11.48
C HIS A 56 -1.26 -2.31 -12.68
N VAL A 57 -1.93 -1.17 -12.76
CA VAL A 57 -1.69 -0.10 -13.73
C VAL A 57 -1.12 1.10 -12.99
N ARG A 58 -0.61 2.11 -13.70
CA ARG A 58 -0.10 3.33 -13.08
C ARG A 58 -1.10 3.92 -12.06
N GLY A 59 -0.62 4.12 -10.84
CA GLY A 59 -1.40 4.62 -9.71
C GLY A 59 -2.23 3.56 -8.98
N SER A 60 -2.19 2.28 -9.34
CA SER A 60 -2.86 1.22 -8.56
C SER A 60 -2.27 1.16 -7.15
N LEU A 61 -3.16 1.12 -6.15
CA LEU A 61 -2.87 0.93 -4.74
C LEU A 61 -3.19 -0.53 -4.36
N ALA A 62 -2.22 -1.23 -3.82
CA ALA A 62 -2.32 -2.64 -3.48
C ALA A 62 -1.62 -2.99 -2.16
N MET A 63 -2.05 -4.09 -1.52
CA MET A 63 -1.47 -4.55 -0.27
C MET A 63 -0.19 -5.34 -0.50
N ALA A 64 0.85 -5.03 0.26
CA ALA A 64 2.03 -5.87 0.35
C ALA A 64 1.79 -7.05 1.31
N ARG A 65 2.45 -8.17 1.04
CA ARG A 65 2.41 -9.38 1.85
C ARG A 65 3.77 -10.07 1.84
N SER A 66 3.96 -11.02 2.74
CA SER A 66 5.06 -11.98 2.67
C SER A 66 4.75 -13.11 1.66
N GLN A 67 5.52 -14.20 1.72
CA GLN A 67 5.29 -15.38 0.86
C GLN A 67 3.89 -15.99 1.08
N ASP A 68 3.40 -15.95 2.31
CA ASP A 68 2.05 -16.40 2.65
C ASP A 68 1.01 -15.41 2.06
N PRO A 69 0.10 -15.86 1.18
CA PRO A 69 -1.01 -15.06 0.66
C PRO A 69 -1.79 -14.28 1.74
N ASP A 70 -2.01 -14.89 2.91
CA ASP A 70 -2.85 -14.35 3.99
C ASP A 70 -2.05 -13.58 5.04
N SER A 71 -0.86 -13.11 4.66
CA SER A 71 0.05 -12.33 5.54
C SER A 71 0.02 -10.82 5.30
N ALA A 72 -0.90 -10.33 4.48
CA ALA A 72 -1.10 -8.90 4.31
C ALA A 72 -1.47 -8.27 5.67
N GLY A 73 -0.91 -7.10 5.98
CA GLY A 73 -1.09 -6.45 7.27
C GLY A 73 -1.39 -4.97 7.10
N SER A 74 -0.36 -4.14 7.27
CA SER A 74 -0.46 -2.69 7.08
C SER A 74 0.36 -2.17 5.90
N GLN A 75 1.25 -2.99 5.34
CA GLN A 75 2.11 -2.54 4.27
C GLN A 75 1.32 -2.47 2.96
N PHE A 76 1.52 -1.40 2.21
CA PHE A 76 0.87 -1.16 0.92
C PHE A 76 1.86 -0.53 -0.05
N TYR A 77 1.51 -0.54 -1.33
CA TYR A 77 2.32 0.09 -2.37
C TYR A 77 1.48 0.75 -3.46
N PHE A 78 2.07 1.79 -4.06
CA PHE A 78 1.61 2.37 -5.32
C PHE A 78 2.50 1.90 -6.47
N THR A 79 1.91 1.74 -7.63
CA THR A 79 2.62 1.33 -8.85
C THR A 79 2.92 2.54 -9.74
N TYR A 80 4.15 2.64 -10.23
CA TYR A 80 4.56 3.73 -11.14
C TYR A 80 4.09 3.51 -12.58
N GLY A 81 3.79 2.27 -12.95
CA GLY A 81 3.40 1.84 -14.29
C GLY A 81 2.67 0.50 -14.24
N ALA A 82 2.41 -0.08 -15.42
CA ALA A 82 1.80 -1.40 -15.50
C ALA A 82 2.75 -2.48 -14.95
N GLN A 83 2.25 -3.33 -14.04
CA GLN A 83 3.00 -4.44 -13.45
C GLN A 83 2.24 -5.78 -13.59
N PRO A 84 2.13 -6.34 -14.80
CA PRO A 84 1.31 -7.53 -15.06
C PRO A 84 1.70 -8.76 -14.24
N HIS A 85 2.97 -8.85 -13.83
CA HIS A 85 3.47 -9.95 -13.01
C HIS A 85 2.94 -9.94 -11.57
N LEU A 86 2.34 -8.83 -11.11
CA LEU A 86 1.68 -8.73 -9.80
C LEU A 86 0.18 -9.06 -9.88
N ASP A 87 -0.40 -9.07 -11.08
CA ASP A 87 -1.82 -9.30 -11.29
C ASP A 87 -2.23 -10.69 -10.76
N ASN A 88 -3.41 -10.77 -10.13
CA ASN A 88 -3.95 -11.96 -9.45
C ASN A 88 -3.08 -12.52 -8.30
N ASN A 89 -1.94 -11.91 -7.98
CA ASN A 89 -1.03 -12.35 -6.91
C ASN A 89 -1.03 -11.42 -5.70
N TYR A 90 -1.57 -10.20 -5.87
CA TYR A 90 -1.70 -9.18 -4.86
C TYR A 90 -3.07 -8.50 -4.96
N THR A 91 -3.60 -8.08 -3.82
CA THR A 91 -4.90 -7.43 -3.73
C THR A 91 -4.76 -5.95 -4.06
N VAL A 92 -5.19 -5.56 -5.27
CA VAL A 92 -5.41 -4.16 -5.64
C VAL A 92 -6.74 -3.70 -5.03
N PHE A 93 -6.70 -2.68 -4.19
CA PHE A 93 -7.87 -2.21 -3.43
C PHE A 93 -8.17 -0.72 -3.61
N GLY A 94 -7.37 -0.01 -4.39
CA GLY A 94 -7.61 1.39 -4.73
C GLY A 94 -6.79 1.86 -5.92
N LYS A 95 -6.96 3.12 -6.31
CA LYS A 95 -6.19 3.79 -7.34
C LYS A 95 -6.07 5.27 -7.04
N VAL A 96 -4.90 5.84 -7.30
CA VAL A 96 -4.66 7.29 -7.26
C VAL A 96 -5.54 7.96 -8.32
N THR A 97 -6.40 8.88 -7.88
CA THR A 97 -7.30 9.67 -8.74
C THR A 97 -6.71 11.04 -9.09
N SER A 98 -5.92 11.61 -8.19
CA SER A 98 -5.21 12.89 -8.35
C SER A 98 -3.88 12.88 -7.57
N GLY A 99 -2.93 13.76 -7.94
CA GLY A 99 -1.65 13.88 -7.24
C GLY A 99 -0.63 12.77 -7.54
N MET A 100 -0.69 12.15 -8.73
CA MET A 100 0.25 11.10 -9.12
C MET A 100 1.71 11.62 -9.19
N GLU A 101 1.89 12.90 -9.54
CA GLU A 101 3.16 13.60 -9.52
C GLU A 101 3.82 13.61 -8.12
N HIS A 102 3.00 13.63 -7.05
CA HIS A 102 3.52 13.52 -5.70
C HIS A 102 4.03 12.11 -5.43
N VAL A 103 3.31 11.08 -5.90
CA VAL A 103 3.75 9.68 -5.82
C VAL A 103 5.07 9.47 -6.57
N ASP A 104 5.20 10.06 -7.77
CA ASP A 104 6.44 10.04 -8.57
C ASP A 104 7.62 10.71 -7.86
N SER A 105 7.34 11.71 -7.02
CA SER A 105 8.37 12.45 -6.29
C SER A 105 8.83 11.79 -4.98
N ILE A 106 8.12 10.76 -4.50
CA ILE A 106 8.45 10.08 -3.24
C ILE A 106 9.85 9.46 -3.32
N ARG A 107 10.68 9.78 -2.32
CA ARG A 107 12.01 9.23 -2.13
C ARG A 107 12.01 8.21 -0.99
N GLN A 108 12.98 7.30 -1.04
CA GLN A 108 13.15 6.33 0.02
C GLN A 108 13.41 7.06 1.35
N GLY A 109 12.65 6.71 2.38
CA GLY A 109 12.71 7.35 3.69
C GLY A 109 11.75 8.51 3.90
N ASP A 110 11.04 8.97 2.85
CA ASP A 110 10.00 9.98 3.00
C ASP A 110 8.92 9.51 3.97
N ARG A 111 8.38 10.44 4.76
CA ARG A 111 7.44 10.18 5.84
C ARG A 111 6.02 10.54 5.42
N MET A 112 5.09 9.66 5.77
CA MET A 112 3.65 9.94 5.72
C MET A 112 3.28 10.78 6.94
N THR A 113 2.92 12.04 6.74
CA THR A 113 2.51 12.91 7.85
C THR A 113 1.16 12.48 8.43
N SER A 114 0.18 12.27 7.57
CA SER A 114 -1.15 11.79 7.95
C SER A 114 -1.85 11.12 6.77
N ILE A 115 -2.85 10.28 7.07
CA ILE A 115 -3.80 9.76 6.09
C ILE A 115 -5.20 10.12 6.57
N THR A 116 -5.95 10.87 5.75
CA THR A 116 -7.33 11.25 6.02
C THR A 116 -8.26 10.46 5.12
N ILE A 117 -9.28 9.84 5.71
CA ILE A 117 -10.33 9.15 4.98
C ILE A 117 -11.54 10.06 4.92
N THR A 118 -11.93 10.45 3.72
CA THR A 118 -13.16 11.20 3.44
C THR A 118 -14.20 10.28 2.81
N GLU A 119 -15.47 10.52 3.13
CA GLU A 119 -16.59 9.87 2.47
C GLU A 119 -17.09 10.83 1.38
N GLU A 120 -17.22 10.32 0.15
CA GLU A 120 -17.84 11.03 -0.98
C GLU A 120 -19.30 10.60 -1.14
#